data_AF-A0A920PTZ6-F1
#
_entry.id   AF-A0A920PTZ6-F1
#
_cell.length_a   1.000
_cell.length_b   1.000
_cell.length_c   1.000
_cell.angle_alpha   90.00
_cell.angle_beta   90.00
_cell.angle_gamma   90.00
#
_symmetry.space_group_name_H-M   'P 1'
#
loop_
_entity.id
_entity.type
_entity.pdbx_description
1 polymer ?
#
loop_
_entity_poly.entity_id
_entity_poly.type
_entity_poly.pdbx_seq_one_letter_code
_entity_poly.pdbx_strand_id
1 'polypeptide(L)'
;MLSGVGPASHLEEFGIPVVHDAPGVGQNMRDHPSVWVTWRTKPGVDLDGTAPRMQATLRYTAEGSDLRNDMKVSMQSFATERVNRGGDDGASGDSYDIRDTASGRIRGTQAPIF
;
A
#
# COMPACT_ATOMS: atom_id res chain seq x y z
N MET A 1 -14.42 20.93 7.88
CA MET A 1 -14.33 22.29 8.46
C MET A 1 -14.97 23.35 7.57
N LEU A 2 -14.80 23.32 6.24
CA LEU A 2 -15.41 24.30 5.32
C LEU A 2 -16.95 24.37 5.34
N SER A 3 -17.63 23.39 5.93
CA SER A 3 -19.08 23.36 6.14
C SER A 3 -19.55 24.05 7.43
N GLY A 4 -18.66 24.68 8.21
CA GLY A 4 -19.00 25.32 9.50
C GLY A 4 -19.12 24.35 10.69
N VAL A 5 -18.63 23.11 10.55
CA VAL A 5 -18.60 22.11 11.63
C VAL A 5 -17.14 21.80 12.00
N GLY A 6 -16.76 22.07 13.25
CA GLY A 6 -15.41 21.93 13.78
C GLY A 6 -15.16 22.82 15.01
N PRO A 7 -13.91 22.91 15.53
CA PRO A 7 -13.61 23.77 16.68
C PRO A 7 -13.95 25.23 16.36
N ALA A 8 -14.80 25.87 17.15
CA ALA A 8 -15.32 27.22 16.88
C ALA A 8 -14.19 28.25 16.66
N SER A 9 -13.17 28.26 17.52
CA SER A 9 -12.04 29.18 17.41
C SER A 9 -11.28 29.06 16.09
N HIS A 10 -11.11 27.82 15.59
CA HIS A 10 -10.45 27.56 14.32
C HIS A 10 -11.34 27.98 13.14
N LEU A 11 -12.65 27.76 13.22
CA LEU A 11 -13.58 28.20 12.18
C LEU A 11 -13.62 29.73 12.08
N GLU A 12 -13.64 30.42 13.22
CA GLU A 12 -13.63 31.88 13.33
C GLU A 12 -12.34 32.50 12.77
N GLU A 13 -11.17 31.89 13.04
CA GLU A 13 -9.86 32.32 12.50
C GLU A 13 -9.88 32.42 10.97
N PHE A 14 -10.57 31.50 10.30
CA PHE A 14 -10.67 31.46 8.84
C PHE A 14 -11.95 32.10 8.28
N GLY A 15 -12.70 32.83 9.11
CA GLY A 15 -13.92 33.53 8.69
C GLY A 15 -15.06 32.59 8.24
N ILE A 16 -15.07 31.35 8.73
CA ILE A 16 -16.09 30.35 8.41
C ILE A 16 -17.23 30.48 9.44
N PRO A 17 -18.49 30.69 9.02
CA PRO A 17 -19.62 30.72 9.94
C PRO A 17 -19.72 29.40 10.75
N VAL A 18 -19.79 29.51 12.07
CA VAL A 18 -19.93 28.35 12.95
C VAL A 18 -21.38 27.85 12.89
N VAL A 19 -21.58 26.69 12.25
CA VAL A 19 -22.85 25.96 12.24
C VAL A 19 -22.94 25.07 13.48
N HIS A 20 -21.82 24.43 13.86
CA HIS A 20 -21.75 23.59 15.06
C HIS A 20 -20.32 23.53 15.60
N ASP A 21 -20.15 23.89 16.89
CA ASP A 21 -18.87 23.76 17.59
C ASP A 21 -18.62 22.29 17.96
N ALA A 22 -17.67 21.68 17.27
CA ALA A 22 -17.31 20.27 17.41
C ALA A 22 -15.79 20.14 17.57
N PRO A 23 -15.26 20.27 18.80
CA PRO A 23 -13.82 20.35 19.05
C PRO A 23 -13.05 19.08 18.65
N GLY A 24 -13.74 17.93 18.51
CA GLY A 24 -13.12 16.67 18.08
C GLY A 24 -12.89 16.55 16.57
N VAL A 25 -13.48 17.41 15.74
CA VAL A 25 -13.33 17.33 14.28
C VAL A 25 -11.88 17.64 13.90
N GLY A 26 -11.27 16.75 13.12
CA GLY A 26 -9.87 16.87 12.71
C GLY A 26 -8.86 16.47 13.80
N GLN A 27 -9.32 16.07 14.99
CA GLN A 27 -8.47 15.60 16.07
C GLN A 27 -8.31 14.08 16.07
N ASN A 28 -7.40 13.57 16.89
CA ASN A 28 -7.14 12.12 17.04
C ASN A 28 -6.81 11.43 15.70
N MET A 29 -6.08 12.12 14.82
CA MET A 29 -5.50 11.49 13.63
C MET A 29 -4.52 10.40 14.08
N ARG A 30 -4.72 9.20 13.55
CA ARG A 30 -3.83 8.05 13.75
C ARG A 30 -3.40 7.53 12.39
N ASP A 31 -2.13 7.21 12.28
CA ASP A 31 -1.56 6.65 11.06
C ASP A 31 -0.70 5.42 11.41
N HIS A 32 -0.35 4.65 10.39
CA HIS A 32 0.60 3.54 10.48
C HIS A 32 1.84 3.88 9.65
N PRO A 33 2.77 4.70 10.18
CA PRO A 33 4.01 5.02 9.49
C PRO A 33 4.75 3.72 9.16
N SER A 34 5.12 3.56 7.89
CA SER A 34 5.64 2.31 7.35
C SER A 34 6.88 2.59 6.49
N VAL A 35 7.91 1.76 6.66
CA VAL A 35 9.12 1.78 5.82
C VAL A 35 9.19 0.48 5.04
N TRP A 36 9.40 0.59 3.73
CA TRP A 36 9.58 -0.55 2.84
C TRP A 36 11.06 -0.77 2.58
N VAL A 37 11.51 -2.00 2.82
CA VAL A 37 12.82 -2.47 2.39
C VAL A 37 12.57 -3.56 1.35
N THR A 38 13.22 -3.45 0.20
CA THR A 38 13.04 -4.38 -0.92
C THR A 38 14.34 -5.14 -1.14
N TRP A 39 14.23 -6.45 -1.35
CA TRP A 39 15.37 -7.32 -1.63
C TRP A 39 15.20 -8.00 -2.98
N ARG A 40 16.31 -8.27 -3.65
CA ARG A 40 16.34 -9.10 -4.85
C ARG A 40 16.30 -10.57 -4.43
N THR A 41 15.50 -11.37 -5.13
CA THR A 41 15.50 -12.82 -4.95
C THR A 41 16.77 -13.46 -5.49
N LYS A 42 17.08 -14.67 -5.01
CA LYS A 42 18.15 -15.48 -5.61
C LYS A 42 17.77 -15.84 -7.07
N PRO A 43 18.76 -16.02 -7.97
CA PRO A 43 18.48 -16.51 -9.31
C PRO A 43 17.65 -17.82 -9.28
N GLY A 44 16.71 -17.97 -10.20
CA GLY A 44 15.84 -19.15 -10.30
C GLY A 44 14.65 -19.18 -9.32
N VAL A 45 14.46 -18.15 -8.49
CA VAL A 45 13.24 -17.99 -7.68
C VAL A 45 12.25 -17.11 -8.44
N ASP A 46 11.17 -17.71 -8.90
CA ASP A 46 10.05 -16.99 -9.50
C ASP A 46 9.16 -16.36 -8.41
N LEU A 47 8.70 -15.15 -8.67
CA LEU A 47 7.76 -14.44 -7.82
C LEU A 47 6.37 -14.53 -8.45
N ASP A 48 5.47 -15.28 -7.81
CA ASP A 48 4.07 -15.35 -8.20
C ASP A 48 3.30 -14.16 -7.58
N GLY A 49 2.84 -13.23 -8.43
CA GLY A 49 2.07 -12.06 -8.02
C GLY A 49 0.65 -12.37 -7.50
N THR A 50 0.19 -13.62 -7.65
CA THR A 50 -1.11 -14.10 -7.17
C THR A 50 -1.01 -14.93 -5.89
N ALA A 51 0.21 -15.32 -5.50
CA ALA A 51 0.46 -16.05 -4.27
C ALA A 51 0.10 -15.21 -3.03
N PRO A 52 -0.08 -15.84 -1.85
CA PRO A 52 -0.30 -15.11 -0.61
C PRO A 52 0.81 -14.09 -0.35
N ARG A 53 0.44 -12.80 -0.32
CA ARG A 53 1.38 -11.67 -0.24
C ARG A 53 2.05 -11.54 1.11
N MET A 54 1.36 -11.86 2.20
CA MET A 54 1.91 -11.86 3.57
C MET A 54 1.70 -13.24 4.17
N GLN A 55 2.78 -13.95 4.46
CA GLN A 55 2.73 -15.28 5.07
C GLN A 55 3.07 -15.24 6.57
N ALA A 56 4.01 -14.36 6.92
CA ALA A 56 4.44 -14.16 8.29
C ALA A 56 4.43 -12.67 8.64
N THR A 57 4.02 -12.37 9.87
CA THR A 57 4.10 -11.05 10.46
C THR A 57 4.57 -11.18 11.90
N LEU A 58 5.59 -10.42 12.26
CA LEU A 58 6.06 -10.26 13.63
C LEU A 58 5.44 -8.99 14.20
N ARG A 59 4.89 -9.10 15.41
CA ARG A 59 4.53 -7.94 16.23
C ARG A 59 5.41 -7.94 17.47
N TYR A 60 5.91 -6.78 17.84
CA TYR A 60 6.72 -6.63 19.05
C TYR A 60 6.52 -5.23 19.63
N THR A 61 6.89 -5.07 20.90
CA THR A 61 6.96 -3.76 21.55
C THR A 61 8.37 -3.20 21.38
N ALA A 62 8.50 -1.98 20.87
CA ALA A 62 9.81 -1.32 20.76
C ALA A 62 10.46 -1.13 22.14
N GLU A 63 11.79 -1.17 22.18
CA GLU A 63 12.53 -0.91 23.41
C GLU A 63 12.19 0.50 23.95
N GLY A 64 11.79 0.59 25.21
CA GLY A 64 11.38 1.83 25.85
C GLY A 64 9.96 2.31 25.50
N SER A 65 9.16 1.52 24.77
CA SER A 65 7.78 1.89 24.45
C SER A 65 6.79 1.44 25.54
N ASP A 66 5.89 2.34 25.90
CA ASP A 66 4.75 2.07 26.79
C ASP A 66 3.53 1.49 26.02
N LEU A 67 3.62 1.40 24.69
CA LEU A 67 2.56 0.90 23.82
C LEU A 67 2.83 -0.57 23.45
N ARG A 68 1.99 -1.48 23.96
CA ARG A 68 2.12 -2.91 23.66
C ARG A 68 1.94 -3.17 22.16
N ASN A 69 2.88 -3.91 21.56
CA ASN A 69 2.83 -4.34 20.14
C ASN A 69 2.71 -3.16 19.16
N ASP A 70 3.40 -2.06 19.45
CA ASP A 70 3.44 -0.86 18.62
C ASP A 70 4.25 -1.02 17.33
N MET A 71 5.02 -2.10 17.21
CA MET A 71 5.76 -2.43 15.99
C MET A 71 5.21 -3.65 15.29
N LYS A 72 5.23 -3.58 13.95
CA LYS A 72 4.87 -4.68 13.05
C LYS A 72 5.89 -4.81 11.93
N VAL A 73 6.44 -6.00 11.74
CA VAL A 73 7.26 -6.36 10.59
C VAL A 73 6.52 -7.42 9.79
N SER A 74 6.16 -7.10 8.54
CA SER A 74 5.50 -8.04 7.64
C SER A 74 6.45 -8.36 6.49
N MET A 75 6.71 -9.65 6.29
CA MET A 75 7.44 -10.10 5.11
C MET A 75 6.46 -10.23 3.95
N GLN A 76 6.75 -9.52 2.86
CA GLN A 76 5.97 -9.65 1.64
C GLN A 76 6.70 -10.54 0.63
N SER A 77 5.96 -11.49 0.05
CA SER A 77 6.50 -12.48 -0.88
C SER A 77 6.85 -11.89 -2.25
N PHE A 78 6.35 -10.70 -2.59
CA PHE A 78 6.68 -10.01 -3.84
C PHE A 78 6.44 -8.49 -3.74
N ALA A 79 7.24 -7.74 -4.50
CA ALA A 79 7.07 -6.30 -4.72
C ALA A 79 6.66 -6.06 -6.19
N THR A 80 5.47 -6.54 -6.57
CA THR A 80 4.90 -6.29 -7.90
C THR A 80 4.10 -4.99 -7.92
N GLU A 81 3.92 -4.42 -9.11
CA GLU A 81 2.87 -3.43 -9.37
C GLU A 81 1.47 -3.97 -8.98
N ARG A 82 0.53 -3.05 -8.78
CA ARG A 82 -0.88 -3.40 -8.51
C ARG A 82 -1.46 -4.18 -9.69
N VAL A 83 -1.89 -5.42 -9.45
CA VAL A 83 -2.57 -6.28 -10.43
C VAL A 83 -3.90 -5.68 -10.92
N ASN A 84 -4.51 -4.78 -10.14
CA ASN A 84 -5.72 -4.06 -10.51
C ASN A 84 -5.51 -2.55 -10.30
N ARG A 85 -5.14 -1.84 -11.37
CA ARG A 85 -4.92 -0.39 -11.31
C ARG A 85 -6.23 0.39 -11.24
N GLY A 86 -7.35 -0.21 -11.64
CA GLY A 86 -8.65 0.46 -11.72
C GLY A 86 -8.61 1.56 -12.78
N GLY A 87 -9.33 1.38 -13.89
CA GLY A 87 -9.33 2.32 -15.00
C GLY A 87 -8.92 1.73 -16.35
N ASP A 88 -8.51 0.46 -16.41
CA ASP A 88 -8.37 -0.25 -17.69
C ASP A 88 -9.74 -0.77 -18.12
N ASP A 89 -10.33 -0.04 -19.04
CA ASP A 89 -11.45 -0.37 -19.89
C ASP A 89 -11.08 -1.49 -20.86
N GLY A 90 -10.95 -2.71 -20.31
CA GLY A 90 -11.10 -3.98 -21.02
C GLY A 90 -10.58 -4.01 -22.47
N ALA A 91 -9.27 -3.92 -22.67
CA ALA A 91 -8.62 -4.38 -23.91
C ALA A 91 -7.13 -4.68 -23.66
N SER A 92 -6.70 -5.87 -24.12
CA SER A 92 -5.34 -6.46 -24.00
C SER A 92 -4.95 -6.86 -22.56
N GLY A 93 -4.79 -8.13 -22.18
CA GLY A 93 -4.15 -9.20 -22.95
C GLY A 93 -2.64 -8.98 -22.98
N ASP A 94 -1.98 -9.04 -21.81
CA ASP A 94 -0.65 -9.62 -21.62
C ASP A 94 -0.18 -9.46 -20.16
N SER A 95 -0.01 -10.59 -19.48
CA SER A 95 0.39 -10.69 -18.09
C SER A 95 1.91 -10.63 -17.93
N TYR A 96 2.38 -9.65 -17.15
CA TYR A 96 3.64 -9.53 -16.40
C TYR A 96 4.96 -9.93 -17.09
N ASP A 97 5.82 -8.94 -17.35
CA ASP A 97 7.26 -9.19 -17.43
C ASP A 97 8.12 -8.09 -16.79
N ILE A 98 8.82 -8.46 -15.72
CA ILE A 98 9.90 -7.67 -15.08
C ILE A 98 11.30 -8.05 -15.61
N ARG A 99 11.38 -8.91 -16.65
CA ARG A 99 12.61 -9.48 -17.20
C ARG A 99 13.00 -8.92 -18.57
N ASP A 100 12.24 -8.01 -19.17
CA ASP A 100 12.64 -7.35 -20.43
C ASP A 100 13.77 -6.30 -20.29
N THR A 101 14.58 -6.35 -19.22
CA THR A 101 15.72 -5.44 -19.07
C THR A 101 17.07 -6.11 -18.81
N ALA A 102 17.16 -7.45 -18.67
CA ALA A 102 18.42 -8.06 -18.25
C ALA A 102 18.97 -9.25 -19.05
N SER A 103 18.21 -9.96 -19.91
CA SER A 103 18.73 -11.22 -20.49
C SER A 103 18.44 -11.54 -21.96
N GLY A 104 17.83 -10.63 -22.74
CA GLY A 104 17.92 -10.65 -24.21
C GLY A 104 17.47 -11.94 -24.92
N ARG A 105 16.48 -12.68 -24.41
CA ARG A 105 15.96 -13.87 -25.08
C ARG A 105 14.43 -13.86 -25.21
N ILE A 106 13.97 -13.21 -26.27
CA ILE A 106 12.60 -13.29 -26.76
C ILE A 106 12.47 -14.55 -27.63
N ARG A 107 11.66 -15.53 -27.22
CA ARG A 107 11.06 -16.57 -28.08
C ARG A 107 9.70 -16.88 -27.45
N GLY A 108 8.54 -16.71 -28.06
CA GLY A 108 8.17 -16.83 -29.47
C GLY A 108 7.15 -17.96 -29.58
N THR A 109 5.86 -17.60 -29.52
CA THR A 109 4.66 -18.30 -30.05
C THR A 109 4.52 -19.83 -29.91
N GLN A 110 3.49 -20.30 -29.20
CA GLN A 110 2.39 -21.10 -29.79
C GLN A 110 1.31 -21.44 -28.74
N ALA A 111 0.07 -21.04 -29.02
CA ALA A 111 -1.14 -21.72 -28.56
C ALA A 111 -1.51 -22.82 -29.59
N PRO A 112 -2.57 -23.64 -29.38
CA PRO A 112 -2.91 -24.51 -28.25
C PRO A 112 -3.18 -25.96 -28.73
N ILE A 113 -3.06 -27.01 -27.91
CA ILE A 113 -3.83 -28.26 -28.14
C ILE A 113 -4.08 -29.03 -26.82
N PHE A 114 -5.38 -29.23 -26.54
CA PHE A 114 -6.08 -29.99 -25.48
C PHE A 114 -5.95 -29.56 -24.01
#